data_AF-A0A954I7Y7-F1
#
_entry.id   AF-A0A954I7Y7-F1
#
_cell.length_a   1.000
_cell.length_b   1.000
_cell.length_c   1.000
_cell.angle_alpha   90.00
_cell.angle_beta   90.00
_cell.angle_gamma   90.00
#
_symmetry.space_group_name_H-M   'P 1'
#
loop_
_entity.id
_entity.type
_entity.pdbx_description
1 polymer ?
#
loop_
_entity_poly.entity_id
_entity_poly.type
_entity_poly.pdbx_seq_one_letter_code
_entity_poly.pdbx_strand_id
1 'polypeptide(L)'
;MHRFALVCLLLALLSATALPVFAQEQQPGDGEDIAVQDPVAAAEKEGLFLSRIRQLTFEGRRAGEGYFSATGREMVFQSEREPGNPFFQIYVMDLLTGDTEWVSPGTGKTTCAWIHPTERRVLFASTHEDPQAVQEQQDEIDLRNSGNERRYSWDYDEYFDIYDLDRSTGESRNLTHTKGY
;
A
#
# COMPACT_ATOMS: atom_id res chain seq x y z
N MET A 1 77.25 8.50 49.97
CA MET A 1 76.51 9.49 50.79
C MET A 1 75.07 9.54 50.27
N HIS A 2 74.11 9.58 51.19
CA HIS A 2 72.63 9.46 51.11
C HIS A 2 71.93 10.06 49.85
N ARG A 3 70.76 9.62 49.35
CA ARG A 3 69.42 9.36 49.96
C ARG A 3 68.56 8.54 48.95
N PHE A 4 67.89 7.44 49.31
CA PHE A 4 66.49 7.30 49.81
C PHE A 4 65.35 7.93 48.97
N ALA A 5 64.46 7.06 48.46
CA ALA A 5 62.97 7.13 48.41
C ALA A 5 62.44 6.51 47.09
N LEU A 6 61.76 5.36 47.16
CA LEU A 6 60.30 5.18 47.00
C LEU A 6 59.84 5.53 45.57
N VAL A 7 59.20 4.64 44.81
CA VAL A 7 57.73 4.54 44.78
C VAL A 7 57.30 3.23 44.10
N CYS A 8 56.50 2.49 44.87
CA CYS A 8 55.32 1.67 44.55
C CYS A 8 55.22 0.93 43.21
N LEU A 9 55.37 -0.39 43.34
CA LEU A 9 54.69 -1.41 42.56
C LEU A 9 53.16 -1.24 42.71
N LEU A 10 52.47 -0.80 41.65
CA LEU A 10 51.00 -0.80 41.59
C LEU A 10 50.56 -1.92 40.65
N LEU A 11 50.09 -3.03 41.25
CA LEU A 11 49.30 -4.04 40.55
C LEU A 11 48.00 -3.38 40.06
N ALA A 12 47.82 -3.26 38.76
CA ALA A 12 46.53 -2.94 38.17
C ALA A 12 45.64 -4.19 38.20
N LEU A 13 44.78 -4.28 39.21
CA LEU A 13 43.62 -5.17 39.20
C LEU A 13 42.64 -4.64 38.13
N LEU A 14 42.57 -5.32 36.97
CA LEU A 14 41.45 -5.12 36.03
C LEU A 14 40.17 -5.65 36.70
N SER A 15 39.42 -4.76 37.33
CA SER A 15 38.03 -5.02 37.70
C SER A 15 37.20 -5.03 36.41
N ALA A 16 36.69 -6.20 36.02
CA ALA A 16 35.71 -6.30 34.95
C ALA A 16 34.40 -5.65 35.40
N THR A 17 34.24 -4.35 35.17
CA THR A 17 32.96 -3.68 35.32
C THR A 17 32.11 -4.09 34.13
N ALA A 18 31.19 -5.03 34.36
CA ALA A 18 30.11 -5.30 33.42
C ALA A 18 29.38 -3.98 33.18
N LEU A 19 29.48 -3.45 31.96
CA LEU A 19 28.62 -2.37 31.51
C LEU A 19 27.19 -2.87 31.65
N PRO A 20 26.27 -2.11 32.28
CA PRO A 20 24.88 -2.48 32.23
C PRO A 20 24.50 -2.41 30.75
N VAL A 21 24.19 -3.57 30.18
CA VAL A 21 23.37 -3.63 28.98
C VAL A 21 22.10 -2.90 29.37
N PHE A 22 21.90 -1.70 28.85
CA PHE A 22 20.58 -1.10 28.84
C PHE A 22 19.72 -2.04 28.02
N ALA A 23 19.01 -2.94 28.71
CA ALA A 23 17.87 -3.62 28.15
C ALA A 23 16.94 -2.49 27.71
N GLN A 24 16.84 -2.30 26.39
CA GLN A 24 15.78 -1.49 25.82
C GLN A 24 14.50 -2.13 26.33
N GLU A 25 13.80 -1.45 27.24
CA GLU A 25 12.50 -1.91 27.71
C GLU A 25 11.63 -2.03 26.47
N GLN A 26 11.38 -3.27 26.07
CA GLN A 26 10.57 -3.59 24.92
C GLN A 26 9.16 -3.16 25.32
N GLN A 27 8.76 -2.00 24.82
CA GLN A 27 7.44 -1.42 25.07
C GLN A 27 6.41 -2.52 24.74
N PRO A 28 5.52 -2.89 25.68
CA PRO A 28 4.57 -3.97 25.46
C PRO A 28 3.67 -3.56 24.29
N GLY A 29 3.87 -4.23 23.15
CA GLY A 29 3.07 -4.07 21.94
C GLY A 29 1.84 -4.95 22.03
N ASP A 30 0.97 -4.66 23.00
CA ASP A 30 -0.21 -5.49 23.28
C ASP A 30 -1.39 -4.70 23.88
N GLY A 31 -1.41 -3.38 23.68
CA GLY A 31 -2.68 -2.64 23.68
C GLY A 31 -3.35 -2.80 22.31
N GLU A 32 -4.64 -3.15 22.26
CA GLU A 32 -5.37 -3.07 20.99
C GLU A 32 -5.32 -1.62 20.46
N ASP A 33 -5.42 -1.46 19.16
CA ASP A 33 -5.36 -0.16 18.49
C ASP A 33 -6.34 0.82 19.14
N ILE A 34 -5.85 1.99 19.57
CA ILE A 34 -6.67 3.04 20.20
C ILE A 34 -7.79 3.49 19.28
N ALA A 35 -7.62 3.37 17.95
CA ALA A 35 -8.67 3.67 16.99
C ALA A 35 -9.88 2.73 17.13
N VAL A 36 -9.68 1.53 17.66
CA VAL A 36 -10.73 0.54 17.93
C VAL A 36 -11.30 0.71 19.34
N GLN A 37 -10.45 0.94 20.33
CA GLN A 37 -10.87 1.00 21.74
C GLN A 37 -11.52 2.33 22.12
N ASP A 38 -10.96 3.44 21.66
CA ASP A 38 -11.41 4.81 21.96
C ASP A 38 -11.25 5.72 20.73
N PRO A 39 -12.20 5.65 19.77
CA PRO A 39 -12.14 6.44 18.55
C PRO A 39 -12.11 7.96 18.79
N VAL A 40 -12.68 8.42 19.90
CA VAL A 40 -12.70 9.86 20.24
C VAL A 40 -11.30 10.31 20.64
N ALA A 41 -10.65 9.60 21.56
CA ALA A 41 -9.27 9.90 21.95
C ALA A 41 -8.28 9.69 20.78
N ALA A 42 -8.54 8.72 19.89
CA ALA A 42 -7.76 8.55 18.67
C ALA A 42 -7.88 9.76 17.73
N ALA A 43 -9.10 10.25 17.50
CA ALA A 43 -9.34 11.44 16.68
C ALA A 43 -8.73 12.72 17.28
N GLU A 44 -8.75 12.87 18.60
CA GLU A 44 -8.09 13.99 19.28
C GLU A 44 -6.57 13.97 19.05
N LYS A 45 -5.94 12.79 19.14
CA LYS A 45 -4.50 12.61 18.87
C LYS A 45 -4.17 12.83 17.39
N GLU A 46 -5.00 12.33 16.48
CA GLU A 46 -4.85 12.53 15.03
C GLU A 46 -4.92 14.02 14.67
N GLY A 47 -5.87 14.75 15.28
CA GLY A 47 -6.09 16.18 15.07
C GLY A 47 -4.90 17.08 15.46
N LEU A 48 -3.92 16.55 16.20
CA LEU A 48 -2.66 17.25 16.48
C LEU A 48 -1.77 17.38 15.24
N PHE A 49 -1.91 16.46 14.27
CA PHE A 49 -1.03 16.36 13.10
C PHE A 49 -1.78 16.57 11.79
N LEU A 50 -3.01 16.07 11.71
CA LEU A 50 -3.82 16.12 10.50
C LEU A 50 -4.98 17.09 10.70
N SER A 51 -5.26 17.89 9.68
CA SER A 51 -6.41 18.79 9.65
C SER A 51 -7.05 18.76 8.27
N ARG A 52 -8.37 19.01 8.22
CA ARG A 52 -9.17 19.02 6.98
C ARG A 52 -9.09 17.70 6.20
N ILE A 53 -9.06 16.58 6.92
CA ILE A 53 -9.15 15.24 6.32
C ILE A 53 -10.51 15.12 5.63
N ARG A 54 -10.51 14.59 4.41
CA ARG A 54 -11.71 14.32 3.62
C ARG A 54 -11.65 12.88 3.10
N GLN A 55 -12.69 12.11 3.38
CA GLN A 55 -12.91 10.83 2.71
C GLN A 55 -13.32 11.09 1.26
N LEU A 56 -12.62 10.44 0.32
CA LEU A 56 -12.88 10.59 -1.12
C LEU A 56 -13.72 9.44 -1.69
N THR A 57 -13.51 8.22 -1.19
CA THR A 57 -14.18 7.01 -1.70
C THR A 57 -15.27 6.53 -0.74
N PHE A 58 -16.48 6.35 -1.26
CA PHE A 58 -17.64 5.85 -0.50
C PHE A 58 -18.24 4.57 -1.10
N GLU A 59 -17.87 4.26 -2.35
CA GLU A 59 -18.41 3.13 -3.10
C GLU A 59 -17.48 1.93 -3.06
N GLY A 60 -18.09 0.76 -3.25
CA GLY A 60 -17.40 -0.50 -3.35
C GLY A 60 -17.07 -1.15 -2.02
N ARG A 61 -16.61 -2.40 -2.10
CA ARG A 61 -16.18 -3.19 -0.94
C ARG A 61 -14.82 -2.73 -0.43
N ARG A 62 -13.93 -2.34 -1.35
CA ARG A 62 -12.55 -1.93 -1.05
C ARG A 62 -12.09 -0.82 -2.00
N ALA A 63 -11.22 0.04 -1.49
CA ALA A 63 -10.46 1.01 -2.28
C ALA A 63 -9.05 1.13 -1.68
N GLY A 64 -8.06 1.40 -2.54
CA GLY A 64 -6.65 1.53 -2.12
C GLY A 64 -5.81 2.19 -3.20
N GLU A 65 -4.49 2.25 -2.96
CA GLU A 65 -3.46 2.74 -3.89
C GLU A 65 -3.89 3.97 -4.70
N GLY A 66 -3.86 5.16 -4.07
CA GLY A 66 -4.22 6.42 -4.72
C GLY A 66 -2.99 7.27 -5.05
N TYR A 67 -2.94 7.81 -6.27
CA TYR A 67 -1.89 8.75 -6.72
C TYR A 67 -2.51 9.98 -7.36
N PHE A 68 -1.99 11.16 -7.02
CA PHE A 68 -2.45 12.42 -7.60
C PHE A 68 -1.84 12.65 -9.00
N SER A 69 -2.65 13.21 -9.88
CA SER A 69 -2.21 13.82 -11.14
C SER A 69 -1.15 14.90 -10.92
N ALA A 70 -0.39 15.23 -11.97
CA ALA A 70 0.63 16.27 -11.91
C ALA A 70 0.04 17.65 -11.57
N THR A 71 -1.19 17.91 -12.02
CA THR A 71 -1.94 19.13 -11.67
C THR A 71 -2.60 19.09 -10.29
N GLY A 72 -2.68 17.91 -9.66
CA GLY A 72 -3.38 17.71 -8.40
C GLY A 72 -4.91 17.84 -8.49
N ARG A 73 -5.47 17.83 -9.71
CA ARG A 73 -6.92 17.94 -9.95
C ARG A 73 -7.61 16.59 -9.96
N GLU A 74 -6.92 15.57 -10.44
CA GLU A 74 -7.39 14.20 -10.51
C GLU A 74 -6.58 13.29 -9.58
N MET A 75 -7.18 12.18 -9.19
CA MET A 75 -6.54 11.07 -8.49
C MET A 75 -6.83 9.76 -9.22
N VAL A 76 -5.81 8.97 -9.51
CA VAL A 76 -5.98 7.58 -9.97
C VAL A 76 -5.92 6.66 -8.77
N PHE A 77 -6.81 5.67 -8.70
CA PHE A 77 -6.87 4.73 -7.59
C PHE A 77 -7.47 3.39 -7.98
N GLN A 78 -7.25 2.36 -7.14
CA GLN A 78 -7.85 1.05 -7.35
C GLN A 78 -9.08 0.82 -6.46
N SER A 79 -10.11 0.17 -7.00
CA SER A 79 -11.33 -0.13 -6.24
C SER A 79 -12.06 -1.39 -6.70
N GLU A 80 -12.63 -2.12 -5.74
CA GLU A 80 -13.62 -3.19 -5.96
C GLU A 80 -15.01 -2.60 -5.78
N ARG A 81 -15.58 -2.04 -6.85
CA ARG A 81 -16.86 -1.32 -6.81
C ARG A 81 -17.93 -1.81 -7.78
N GLU A 82 -17.53 -2.53 -8.82
CA GLU A 82 -18.49 -2.97 -9.83
C GLU A 82 -19.15 -4.30 -9.43
N PRO A 83 -20.50 -4.39 -9.50
CA PRO A 83 -21.19 -5.65 -9.35
C PRO A 83 -20.70 -6.68 -10.37
N GLY A 84 -20.36 -7.88 -9.90
CA GLY A 84 -19.87 -8.95 -10.76
C GLY A 84 -18.38 -8.89 -11.09
N ASN A 85 -17.63 -7.91 -10.57
CA ASN A 85 -16.17 -7.93 -10.61
C ASN A 85 -15.58 -8.11 -9.20
N PRO A 86 -14.90 -9.23 -8.90
CA PRO A 86 -14.35 -9.46 -7.57
C PRO A 86 -12.96 -8.83 -7.37
N PHE A 87 -12.34 -8.28 -8.41
CA PHE A 87 -10.97 -7.78 -8.40
C PHE A 87 -10.89 -6.26 -8.47
N PHE A 88 -9.80 -5.71 -7.94
CA PHE A 88 -9.47 -4.30 -8.08
C PHE A 88 -9.39 -3.89 -9.55
N GLN A 89 -10.05 -2.79 -9.87
CA GLN A 89 -10.00 -2.08 -11.16
C GLN A 89 -9.50 -0.66 -10.95
N ILE A 90 -9.00 -0.02 -12.01
CA ILE A 90 -8.40 1.31 -11.94
C ILE A 90 -9.42 2.37 -12.35
N TYR A 91 -9.49 3.43 -11.55
CA TYR A 91 -10.37 4.56 -11.76
C TYR A 91 -9.63 5.89 -11.65
N VAL A 92 -10.08 6.90 -12.39
CA VAL A 92 -9.62 8.29 -12.26
C VAL A 92 -10.77 9.13 -11.72
N MET A 93 -10.53 9.84 -10.62
CA MET A 93 -11.50 10.73 -9.97
C MET A 93 -11.10 12.19 -10.15
N ASP A 94 -12.03 13.04 -10.59
CA ASP A 94 -11.88 14.50 -10.45
C ASP A 94 -12.15 14.89 -8.99
N LEU A 95 -11.19 15.56 -8.34
CA LEU A 95 -11.25 15.86 -6.91
C LEU A 95 -12.19 17.02 -6.56
N LEU A 96 -12.59 17.82 -7.56
CA LEU A 96 -13.57 18.90 -7.39
C LEU A 96 -14.99 18.36 -7.47
N THR A 97 -15.30 17.55 -8.49
CA THR A 97 -16.67 17.05 -8.71
C THR A 97 -16.94 15.72 -8.01
N GLY A 98 -15.91 14.90 -7.82
CA GLY A 98 -16.04 13.51 -7.38
C GLY A 98 -16.39 12.55 -8.51
N ASP A 99 -16.53 13.04 -9.75
CA ASP A 99 -16.81 12.20 -10.91
C ASP A 99 -15.67 11.19 -11.10
N THR A 100 -16.03 9.94 -11.31
CA THR A 100 -15.09 8.83 -11.37
C THR A 100 -15.23 8.10 -12.71
N GLU A 101 -14.13 7.97 -13.43
CA GLU A 101 -14.00 7.28 -14.71
C GLU A 101 -13.33 5.92 -14.50
N TRP A 102 -13.90 4.85 -15.07
CA TRP A 102 -13.26 3.54 -15.13
C TRP A 102 -12.29 3.46 -16.32
N VAL A 103 -11.01 3.19 -16.06
CA VAL A 103 -9.96 3.21 -17.09
C VAL A 103 -9.32 1.84 -17.36
N SER A 104 -9.53 0.83 -16.51
CA SER A 104 -9.01 -0.51 -16.77
C SER A 104 -9.97 -1.40 -17.59
N PRO A 105 -9.52 -2.54 -18.14
CA PRO A 105 -10.31 -3.37 -19.05
C PRO A 105 -11.53 -4.07 -18.43
N GLY A 106 -11.53 -4.22 -17.10
CA GLY A 106 -12.62 -4.83 -16.33
C GLY A 106 -12.60 -6.34 -16.18
N THR A 107 -11.63 -7.00 -16.80
CA THR A 107 -11.24 -8.36 -16.52
C THR A 107 -9.83 -8.39 -15.92
N GLY A 108 -9.49 -9.49 -15.25
CA GLY A 108 -8.20 -9.64 -14.57
C GLY A 108 -8.01 -8.69 -13.38
N LYS A 109 -6.87 -8.83 -12.71
CA LYS A 109 -6.45 -7.99 -11.59
C LYS A 109 -5.79 -6.73 -12.15
N THR A 110 -5.83 -5.63 -11.40
CA THR A 110 -5.12 -4.39 -11.75
C THR A 110 -4.54 -3.72 -10.52
N THR A 111 -3.43 -3.00 -10.68
CA THR A 111 -2.70 -2.33 -9.58
C THR A 111 -1.70 -1.29 -10.10
N CYS A 112 -1.03 -0.57 -9.21
CA CYS A 112 0.14 0.28 -9.51
C CYS A 112 -0.12 1.34 -10.59
N ALA A 113 -1.28 2.00 -10.51
CA ALA A 113 -1.68 2.96 -11.53
C ALA A 113 -0.99 4.33 -11.38
N TRP A 114 -0.85 5.05 -12.50
CA TRP A 114 -0.24 6.37 -12.55
C TRP A 114 -0.78 7.22 -13.70
N ILE A 115 -1.02 8.51 -13.47
CA ILE A 115 -1.45 9.47 -14.50
C ILE A 115 -0.22 10.17 -15.08
N HIS A 116 -0.05 10.10 -16.40
CA HIS A 116 1.03 10.78 -17.09
C HIS A 116 0.90 12.31 -16.95
N PRO A 117 1.99 13.10 -16.84
CA PRO A 117 1.92 14.55 -16.61
C PRO A 117 1.22 15.38 -17.70
N THR A 118 0.96 14.77 -18.86
CA THR A 118 0.13 15.38 -19.91
C THR A 118 -1.37 15.18 -19.67
N GLU A 119 -1.76 14.50 -18.59
CA GLU A 119 -3.12 14.14 -18.14
C GLU A 119 -3.91 13.23 -19.11
N ARG A 120 -3.32 12.94 -20.28
CA ARG A 120 -3.95 12.17 -21.36
C ARG A 120 -3.82 10.66 -21.18
N ARG A 121 -2.77 10.20 -20.50
CA ARG A 121 -2.42 8.77 -20.44
C ARG A 121 -2.41 8.25 -19.01
N VAL A 122 -2.84 7.01 -18.84
CA VAL A 122 -2.81 6.29 -17.57
C VAL A 122 -2.02 5.00 -17.77
N LEU A 123 -1.02 4.80 -16.94
CA LEU A 123 -0.31 3.53 -16.84
C LEU A 123 -0.89 2.71 -15.69
N PHE A 124 -0.97 1.39 -15.85
CA PHE A 124 -1.34 0.47 -14.79
C PHE A 124 -0.85 -0.94 -15.10
N ALA A 125 -0.66 -1.78 -14.08
CA ALA A 125 -0.40 -3.20 -14.28
C ALA A 125 -1.73 -3.96 -14.37
N SER A 126 -1.81 -4.98 -15.24
CA SER A 126 -3.01 -5.82 -15.34
C SER A 126 -2.72 -7.25 -15.79
N THR A 127 -3.58 -8.18 -15.37
CA THR A 127 -3.55 -9.60 -15.78
C THR A 127 -4.63 -9.95 -16.82
N HIS A 128 -5.30 -8.97 -17.43
CA HIS A 128 -6.43 -9.21 -18.32
C HIS A 128 -6.11 -10.01 -19.59
N GLU A 129 -4.84 -10.08 -20.00
CA GLU A 129 -4.37 -10.93 -21.10
C GLU A 129 -4.06 -12.38 -20.66
N ASP A 130 -4.18 -12.72 -19.37
CA ASP A 130 -4.18 -14.11 -18.91
C ASP A 130 -5.35 -14.86 -19.58
N PRO A 131 -5.09 -15.97 -20.30
CA PRO A 131 -6.15 -16.81 -20.85
C PRO A 131 -7.18 -17.31 -19.82
N GLN A 132 -6.82 -17.31 -18.52
CA GLN A 132 -7.69 -17.71 -17.42
C GLN A 132 -8.35 -16.53 -16.69
N ALA A 133 -8.09 -15.26 -17.04
CA ALA A 133 -8.57 -14.10 -16.29
C ALA A 133 -10.08 -14.13 -15.97
N VAL A 134 -10.91 -14.54 -16.93
CA VAL A 134 -12.37 -14.65 -16.75
C VAL A 134 -12.74 -15.81 -15.84
N GLN A 135 -12.06 -16.95 -15.96
CA GLN A 135 -12.28 -18.09 -15.08
C GLN A 135 -11.86 -17.76 -13.65
N GLU A 136 -10.73 -17.08 -13.45
CA GLU A 136 -10.29 -16.64 -12.12
C GLU A 136 -11.29 -15.69 -11.46
N GLN A 137 -11.90 -14.78 -12.23
CA GLN A 137 -12.98 -13.92 -11.72
C GLN A 137 -14.18 -14.76 -11.27
N GLN A 138 -14.60 -15.75 -12.05
CA GLN A 138 -15.70 -16.63 -11.68
C GLN A 138 -15.38 -17.45 -10.43
N ASP A 139 -14.18 -18.03 -10.35
CA ASP A 139 -13.72 -18.82 -9.21
C ASP A 139 -13.68 -17.99 -7.92
N GLU A 140 -13.25 -16.73 -8.00
CA GLU A 140 -13.26 -15.82 -6.84
C GLU A 140 -14.68 -15.44 -6.42
N ILE A 141 -15.61 -15.23 -7.36
CA ILE A 141 -17.03 -15.01 -7.05
C ILE A 141 -17.61 -16.24 -6.34
N ASP A 142 -17.38 -17.45 -6.86
CA ASP A 142 -17.90 -18.69 -6.31
C ASP A 142 -17.32 -18.97 -4.92
N LEU A 143 -16.03 -18.70 -4.73
CA LEU A 143 -15.38 -18.80 -3.43
C LEU A 143 -16.04 -17.85 -2.40
N ARG A 144 -16.25 -16.58 -2.76
CA ARG A 144 -16.93 -15.62 -1.87
C ARG A 144 -18.36 -16.03 -1.55
N ASN A 145 -19.10 -16.53 -2.55
CA ASN A 145 -20.47 -17.03 -2.37
C ASN A 145 -20.54 -18.26 -1.47
N SER A 146 -19.46 -19.06 -1.39
CA SER A 146 -19.37 -20.20 -0.47
C SER A 146 -19.21 -19.80 1.01
N GLY A 147 -18.97 -18.52 1.31
CA GLY A 147 -18.71 -18.01 2.65
C GLY A 147 -17.27 -18.26 3.14
N ASN A 148 -16.41 -18.83 2.30
CA ASN A 148 -14.99 -18.97 2.57
C ASN A 148 -14.26 -17.68 2.19
N GLU A 149 -13.44 -17.16 3.10
CA GLU A 149 -12.52 -16.07 2.80
C GLU A 149 -11.07 -16.56 2.91
N ARG A 150 -10.25 -16.23 1.92
CA ARG A 150 -8.80 -16.41 2.04
C ARG A 150 -8.26 -15.35 3.00
N ARG A 151 -7.29 -15.75 3.82
CA ARG A 151 -6.45 -14.76 4.52
C ARG A 151 -5.72 -13.95 3.44
N TYR A 152 -5.61 -12.64 3.65
CA TYR A 152 -4.83 -11.78 2.77
C TYR A 152 -3.43 -12.37 2.54
N SER A 153 -3.13 -12.65 1.28
CA SER A 153 -1.80 -12.99 0.76
C SER A 153 -1.41 -11.94 -0.26
N TRP A 154 -0.13 -11.59 -0.28
CA TRP A 154 0.44 -10.78 -1.34
C TRP A 154 1.12 -11.72 -2.33
N ASP A 155 0.32 -12.21 -3.27
CA ASP A 155 0.75 -13.15 -4.29
C ASP A 155 1.21 -12.38 -5.53
N TYR A 156 2.35 -12.77 -6.08
CA TYR A 156 2.80 -12.30 -7.39
C TYR A 156 2.06 -13.08 -8.47
N ASP A 157 1.24 -12.38 -9.24
CA ASP A 157 0.63 -12.94 -10.44
C ASP A 157 1.62 -12.82 -11.61
N GLU A 158 1.96 -13.95 -12.22
CA GLU A 158 2.92 -14.02 -13.31
C GLU A 158 2.39 -13.50 -14.65
N TYR A 159 1.09 -13.19 -14.72
CA TYR A 159 0.45 -12.60 -15.89
C TYR A 159 0.31 -11.08 -15.81
N PHE A 160 0.84 -10.44 -14.77
CA PHE A 160 0.94 -8.98 -14.79
C PHE A 160 1.83 -8.53 -15.95
N ASP A 161 1.27 -7.67 -16.78
CA ASP A 161 1.97 -6.80 -17.72
C ASP A 161 1.59 -5.33 -17.46
N ILE A 162 2.37 -4.37 -17.95
CA ILE A 162 2.16 -2.93 -17.83
C ILE A 162 1.46 -2.42 -19.08
N TYR A 163 0.36 -1.70 -18.89
CA TYR A 163 -0.45 -1.13 -19.96
C TYR A 163 -0.42 0.39 -19.90
N ASP A 164 -0.45 1.01 -21.08
CA ASP A 164 -0.57 2.44 -21.29
C ASP A 164 -1.87 2.72 -22.05
N LEU A 165 -2.81 3.38 -21.38
CA LEU A 165 -4.10 3.77 -21.93
C LEU A 165 -4.10 5.24 -22.32
N ASP A 166 -4.53 5.54 -23.53
CA ASP A 166 -4.87 6.89 -23.97
C ASP A 166 -6.35 7.19 -23.68
N ARG A 167 -6.62 8.01 -22.65
CA ARG A 167 -7.99 8.37 -22.22
C ARG A 167 -8.80 9.08 -23.29
N SER A 168 -8.15 9.73 -24.26
CA SER A 168 -8.86 10.47 -25.31
C SER A 168 -9.38 9.56 -26.43
N THR A 169 -8.75 8.40 -26.64
CA THR A 169 -9.13 7.45 -27.70
C THR A 169 -9.65 6.13 -27.17
N GLY A 170 -9.39 5.80 -25.90
CA GLY A 170 -9.62 4.49 -25.32
C GLY A 170 -8.62 3.43 -25.79
N GLU A 171 -7.59 3.81 -26.55
CA GLU A 171 -6.58 2.86 -27.04
C GLU A 171 -5.65 2.46 -25.89
N SER A 172 -5.53 1.16 -25.66
CA SER A 172 -4.57 0.58 -24.72
C SER A 172 -3.44 -0.11 -25.46
N ARG A 173 -2.22 0.05 -24.95
CA ARG A 173 -1.03 -0.62 -25.45
C ARG A 173 -0.33 -1.35 -24.31
N ASN A 174 -0.10 -2.64 -24.49
CA ASN A 174 0.77 -3.41 -23.62
C ASN A 174 2.24 -3.00 -23.84
N LEU A 175 2.95 -2.67 -22.76
CA LEU A 175 4.35 -2.22 -22.74
C LEU A 175 5.33 -3.34 -22.37
N THR A 176 4.85 -4.42 -21.76
CA THR A 176 5.65 -5.57 -21.37
C THR A 176 5.05 -6.83 -21.98
N HIS A 177 5.90 -7.78 -22.34
CA HIS A 177 5.45 -9.05 -22.95
C HIS A 177 6.25 -10.19 -22.36
N THR A 178 6.53 -10.09 -21.06
CA THR A 178 7.40 -11.01 -20.34
C THR A 178 6.67 -11.44 -19.11
N LYS A 179 6.57 -12.75 -18.92
CA LYS A 179 5.92 -13.36 -17.76
C LYS A 179 6.42 -12.72 -16.45
N GLY A 180 5.55 -11.96 -15.77
CA GLY A 180 5.72 -11.34 -14.45
C GLY A 180 6.27 -9.90 -14.40
N TYR A 181 5.78 -8.94 -15.22
CA TYR A 181 6.39 -7.61 -15.41
C TYR A 181 5.46 -6.40 -15.57
#